data_AF-A0A9P7RQS8-F1
#
_entry.id   AF-A0A9P7RQS8-F1
#
_cell.length_a   1.000
_cell.length_b   1.000
_cell.length_c   1.000
_cell.angle_alpha   90.00
_cell.angle_beta   90.00
_cell.angle_gamma   90.00
#
_symmetry.space_group_name_H-M   'P 1'
#
loop_
_entity.id
_entity.type
_entity.pdbx_description
1 polymer ?
#
loop_
_entity_poly.entity_id
_entity_poly.type
_entity_poly.pdbx_seq_one_letter_code
_entity_poly.pdbx_strand_id
1 'polypeptide(L)'
;MAATFQITKISEDPKFPGRPVLYFGGQLDLGGGGNQSIMNGIVRVMDDGEDGQEVVRWSFVSGESGNPIWSGEGVQIGGIRSTYGVLGSWTTVFHDIDDPVGPFWLRRRHDSD
;
A
#
# COMPACT_ATOMS: atom_id res chain seq x y z
N MET A 1 5.70 9.38 12.06
CA MET A 1 5.44 9.13 10.63
C MET A 1 3.95 8.99 10.40
N ALA A 2 3.41 9.70 9.42
CA ALA A 2 1.99 9.64 9.04
C ALA A 2 1.88 9.59 7.52
N ALA A 3 0.91 8.85 7.00
CA ALA A 3 0.61 8.82 5.58
C ALA A 3 -0.86 9.20 5.37
N THR A 4 -1.09 10.04 4.37
CA THR A 4 -2.44 10.40 3.93
C THR A 4 -2.63 9.90 2.52
N PHE A 5 -3.65 9.06 2.31
CA PHE A 5 -3.99 8.49 1.01
C PHE A 5 -5.36 8.98 0.55
N GLN A 6 -5.48 9.18 -0.76
CA GLN A 6 -6.72 9.51 -1.44
C GLN A 6 -6.90 8.59 -2.64
N ILE A 7 -8.14 8.20 -2.91
CA ILE A 7 -8.46 7.40 -4.10
C ILE A 7 -8.36 8.29 -5.34
N THR A 8 -7.58 7.84 -6.32
CA THR A 8 -7.36 8.56 -7.59
C THR A 8 -8.15 7.96 -8.74
N LYS A 9 -8.42 6.65 -8.70
CA LYS A 9 -9.23 5.94 -9.69
C LYS A 9 -9.84 4.69 -9.06
N ILE A 10 -11.02 4.32 -9.54
CA ILE A 10 -11.67 3.05 -9.24
C ILE A 10 -11.88 2.32 -10.58
N SER A 11 -11.57 1.03 -10.63
CA SER A 11 -11.80 0.18 -11.79
C SER A 11 -12.51 -1.09 -11.37
N GLU A 12 -13.58 -1.46 -12.07
CA GLU A 12 -14.24 -2.74 -11.85
C GLU A 12 -13.28 -3.90 -12.10
N ASP A 13 -13.42 -4.96 -11.29
CA ASP A 13 -12.73 -6.22 -11.48
C ASP A 13 -13.75 -7.31 -11.82
N PRO A 14 -13.82 -7.78 -13.08
CA PRO A 14 -14.76 -8.83 -13.48
C PRO A 14 -14.58 -10.14 -12.69
N LYS A 15 -13.37 -10.40 -12.17
CA LYS A 15 -13.08 -11.60 -11.38
C LYS A 15 -13.66 -11.50 -9.96
N PHE A 16 -13.78 -10.28 -9.43
CA PHE A 16 -14.32 -10.03 -8.10
C PHE A 16 -15.45 -8.98 -8.15
N PRO A 17 -16.67 -9.36 -8.59
CA PRO A 17 -17.81 -8.45 -8.66
C PRO A 17 -18.09 -7.74 -7.32
N GLY A 18 -18.20 -6.41 -7.35
CA GLY A 18 -18.40 -5.59 -6.17
C GLY A 18 -17.13 -5.33 -5.34
N ARG A 19 -15.96 -5.78 -5.80
CA ARG A 19 -14.65 -5.57 -5.17
C ARG A 19 -13.69 -4.94 -6.19
N PRO A 20 -13.91 -3.65 -6.52
CA PRO A 20 -13.13 -2.99 -7.55
C PRO A 20 -11.66 -2.85 -7.15
N VAL A 21 -10.80 -2.71 -8.15
CA VAL A 21 -9.42 -2.25 -7.97
C VAL A 21 -9.45 -0.77 -7.63
N LEU A 22 -8.82 -0.42 -6.51
CA LEU A 22 -8.66 0.94 -6.04
C LEU A 22 -7.26 1.42 -6.37
N TYR A 23 -7.14 2.55 -7.05
CA TYR A 23 -5.89 3.27 -7.23
C TYR A 23 -5.85 4.40 -6.22
N PHE A 24 -4.72 4.59 -5.57
CA PHE A 24 -4.53 5.64 -4.60
C PHE A 24 -3.26 6.43 -4.86
N GLY A 25 -3.28 7.68 -4.42
CA GLY A 25 -2.13 8.55 -4.34
C GLY A 25 -2.07 9.17 -2.95
N GLY A 26 -0.91 9.61 -2.50
CA GLY A 26 -0.77 10.19 -1.17
C GLY A 26 0.60 10.74 -0.86
N GLN A 27 0.71 11.25 0.36
CA GLN A 27 1.94 11.83 0.89
C GLN A 27 2.32 11.13 2.19
N LEU A 28 3.61 10.84 2.33
CA LEU A 28 4.21 10.29 3.54
C LEU A 28 5.03 11.38 4.23
N ASP A 29 4.65 11.69 5.47
CA ASP A 29 5.40 12.55 6.37
C ASP A 29 6.41 11.70 7.16
N LEU A 30 7.68 11.81 6.76
CA LEU A 30 8.82 11.09 7.33
C LEU A 30 9.33 11.69 8.65
N GLY A 31 8.76 12.79 9.14
CA GLY A 31 9.04 13.33 10.49
C GLY A 31 10.38 14.04 10.65
N GLY A 32 10.96 14.56 9.57
CA GLY A 32 12.31 15.16 9.54
C GLY A 32 12.40 16.51 8.83
N GLY A 33 11.48 17.44 9.09
CA GLY A 33 11.67 18.86 8.71
C GLY A 33 11.42 19.23 7.25
N GLY A 34 10.59 18.48 6.51
CA GLY A 34 10.08 18.91 5.19
C GLY A 34 10.10 17.87 4.07
N ASN A 35 10.72 16.71 4.28
CA ASN A 35 10.78 15.66 3.26
C ASN A 35 9.45 14.90 3.20
N GLN A 36 8.59 15.32 2.27
CA GLN A 36 7.37 14.61 1.88
C GLN A 36 7.70 13.67 0.72
N SER A 37 7.42 12.38 0.89
CA SER A 37 7.48 11.44 -0.24
C SER A 37 6.09 11.26 -0.83
N ILE A 38 6.00 11.26 -2.16
CA ILE A 38 4.76 10.95 -2.87
C ILE A 38 4.66 9.44 -3.02
N MET A 39 3.52 8.89 -2.65
CA MET A 39 3.20 7.48 -2.81
C MET A 39 2.05 7.30 -3.79
N ASN A 40 2.18 6.36 -4.71
CA ASN A 40 1.09 5.95 -5.60
C ASN A 40 1.01 4.43 -5.62
N GLY A 41 -0.20 3.89 -5.64
CA GLY A 41 -0.38 2.47 -5.57
C GLY A 41 -1.75 1.98 -5.98
N ILE A 42 -1.91 0.68 -5.85
CA ILE A 42 -3.12 -0.07 -6.11
C ILE A 42 -3.45 -0.95 -4.92
N VAL A 43 -4.75 -1.10 -4.68
CA VAL A 43 -5.32 -2.06 -3.73
C VAL A 43 -6.32 -2.90 -4.50
N ARG A 44 -6.17 -4.22 -4.41
CA ARG A 44 -7.06 -5.18 -5.08
C ARG A 44 -7.23 -6.45 -4.28
N VAL A 45 -8.29 -7.17 -4.59
CA VAL A 45 -8.51 -8.52 -4.05
C VAL A 45 -7.76 -9.53 -4.92
N MET A 46 -7.19 -10.54 -4.27
CA MET A 46 -6.55 -11.70 -4.87
C MET A 46 -7.21 -12.97 -4.35
N ASP A 47 -7.21 -14.02 -5.17
CA ASP A 47 -7.68 -15.37 -4.84
C ASP A 47 -6.51 -16.30 -4.49
N ASP A 48 -5.42 -15.75 -3.96
CA ASP A 48 -4.18 -16.47 -3.64
C ASP A 48 -4.18 -17.14 -2.26
N GLY A 49 -5.29 -17.09 -1.52
CA GLY A 49 -5.44 -17.83 -0.26
C GLY A 49 -5.61 -19.33 -0.49
N GLU A 50 -4.88 -20.16 0.28
CA GLU A 50 -4.91 -21.64 0.20
C GLU A 50 -6.32 -22.25 0.35
N ASP A 51 -7.27 -21.53 0.94
CA ASP A 51 -8.64 -22.00 1.19
C ASP A 51 -9.73 -21.22 0.39
N GLY A 52 -9.35 -20.58 -0.72
CA GLY A 52 -10.26 -19.72 -1.48
C GLY A 52 -10.60 -18.42 -0.74
N GLN A 53 -9.79 -18.05 0.27
CA GLN A 53 -9.93 -16.78 0.96
C GLN A 53 -9.44 -15.64 0.09
N GLU A 54 -10.24 -14.58 0.06
CA GLU A 54 -9.91 -13.33 -0.62
C GLU A 54 -8.92 -12.52 0.21
N VAL A 55 -7.73 -12.29 -0.33
CA VAL A 55 -6.70 -11.47 0.31
C VAL A 55 -6.70 -10.10 -0.33
N VAL A 56 -6.68 -9.05 0.48
CA VAL A 56 -6.51 -7.68 -0.03
C VAL A 56 -5.03 -7.35 -0.10
N ARG A 57 -4.53 -7.16 -1.33
CA ARG A 57 -3.13 -6.85 -1.61
C ARG A 57 -2.95 -5.37 -1.92
N TRP A 58 -1.89 -4.81 -1.35
CA TRP A 58 -1.42 -3.44 -1.54
C TRP A 58 -0.10 -3.48 -2.29
N SER A 59 -0.02 -2.76 -3.40
CA SER A 59 1.21 -2.57 -4.18
C SER A 59 1.41 -1.09 -4.42
N PHE A 60 2.57 -0.55 -4.09
CA PHE A 60 2.82 0.89 -4.25
C PHE A 60 4.27 1.20 -4.53
N VAL A 61 4.50 2.39 -5.06
CA VAL A 61 5.81 3.01 -5.18
C VAL A 61 5.82 4.35 -4.46
N SER A 62 6.98 4.72 -3.92
CA SER A 62 7.20 5.99 -3.23
C SER A 62 8.49 6.64 -3.69
N GLY A 63 8.51 7.97 -3.74
CA GLY A 63 9.73 8.71 -4.08
C GLY A 63 9.54 10.22 -4.02
N GLU A 64 10.42 10.94 -4.69
CA GLU A 64 10.43 12.40 -4.74
C GLU A 64 10.06 12.87 -6.15
N SER A 65 9.18 13.87 -6.25
CA SER A 65 8.94 14.64 -7.48
C SER A 65 8.73 13.80 -8.76
N GLY A 66 7.99 12.69 -8.66
CA GLY A 66 7.68 11.81 -9.79
C GLY A 66 8.72 10.74 -10.12
N ASN A 67 9.83 10.69 -9.37
CA ASN A 67 10.84 9.63 -9.49
C ASN A 67 10.64 8.60 -8.37
N PRO A 68 10.00 7.45 -8.65
CA PRO A 68 9.83 6.41 -7.65
C PRO A 68 11.20 5.78 -7.32
N ILE A 69 11.49 5.66 -6.02
CA ILE A 69 12.75 5.10 -5.49
C ILE A 69 12.44 3.80 -4.75
N TRP A 70 11.35 3.81 -3.99
CA TRP A 70 10.90 2.70 -3.16
C TRP A 70 9.72 2.00 -3.81
N SER A 71 9.67 0.67 -3.69
CA SER A 71 8.51 -0.17 -3.96
C SER A 71 8.09 -0.87 -2.67
N GLY A 72 6.80 -1.15 -2.54
CA GLY A 72 6.24 -1.80 -1.37
C GLY A 72 5.09 -2.73 -1.74
N GLU A 73 5.11 -3.91 -1.13
CA GLU A 73 4.07 -4.94 -1.24
C GLU A 73 3.57 -5.29 0.15
N GLY A 74 2.24 -5.36 0.31
CA GLY A 74 1.62 -5.70 1.59
C GLY A 74 0.27 -6.40 1.46
N VAL A 75 -0.15 -7.02 2.55
CA VAL A 75 -1.42 -7.72 2.69
C VAL A 75 -2.21 -7.15 3.86
N GLN A 76 -3.52 -6.99 3.68
CA GLN A 76 -4.40 -6.53 4.74
C GLN A 76 -4.72 -7.66 5.71
N ILE A 77 -4.43 -7.45 6.99
CA ILE A 77 -4.67 -8.43 8.03
C ILE A 77 -6.14 -8.34 8.49
N GLY A 78 -6.82 -9.49 8.54
CA GLY A 78 -8.21 -9.59 8.98
C GLY A 78 -9.27 -9.39 7.89
N GLY A 79 -8.88 -9.37 6.62
CA GLY A 79 -9.81 -9.29 5.48
C GLY A 79 -10.37 -7.89 5.22
N ILE A 80 -11.35 -7.80 4.32
CA ILE A 80 -11.94 -6.54 3.87
C ILE A 80 -12.48 -5.71 5.04
N ARG A 81 -12.23 -4.39 5.01
CA ARG A 81 -12.63 -3.40 6.04
C ARG A 81 -12.04 -3.61 7.45
N SER A 82 -11.11 -4.55 7.62
CA SER A 82 -10.39 -4.72 8.88
C SER A 82 -9.63 -3.47 9.29
N THR A 83 -9.62 -3.17 10.58
CA THR A 83 -8.87 -2.06 11.19
C THR A 83 -7.49 -2.47 11.70
N TYR A 84 -7.13 -3.76 11.59
CA TYR A 84 -5.84 -4.26 12.07
C TYR A 84 -4.68 -3.53 11.39
N GLY A 85 -4.66 -3.55 10.06
CA GLY A 85 -3.64 -2.86 9.26
C GLY A 85 -3.17 -3.68 8.07
N VAL A 86 -2.10 -3.18 7.45
CA VAL A 86 -1.42 -3.79 6.30
C VAL A 86 0.01 -4.12 6.73
N LEU A 87 0.37 -5.41 6.64
CA LEU A 87 1.74 -5.88 6.85
C LEU A 87 2.40 -6.05 5.49
N GLY A 88 3.66 -5.67 5.38
CA GLY A 88 4.37 -5.85 4.13
C GLY A 88 5.87 -5.66 4.24
N SER A 89 6.48 -5.63 3.07
CA SER A 89 7.89 -5.34 2.88
C SER A 89 8.09 -4.28 1.81
N TRP A 90 9.15 -3.50 1.96
CA TRP A 90 9.59 -2.52 0.98
C TRP A 90 11.01 -2.82 0.55
N THR A 91 11.35 -2.37 -0.66
CA THR A 91 12.69 -2.42 -1.26
C THR A 91 12.79 -1.28 -2.29
N THR A 92 13.89 -1.16 -3.03
CA THR A 92 13.93 -0.20 -4.16
C THR A 92 13.08 -0.68 -5.35
N VAL A 93 12.78 0.22 -6.28
CA VAL A 93 12.01 -0.12 -7.49
C VAL A 93 12.74 -1.04 -8.47
N PHE A 94 14.07 -1.16 -8.37
CA PHE A 94 14.85 -1.99 -9.28
C PHE A 94 15.06 -3.42 -8.76
N HIS A 95 14.85 -3.65 -7.46
CA HIS A 95 15.00 -4.96 -6.83
C HIS A 95 16.36 -5.60 -7.08
N ASP A 96 17.42 -4.79 -7.02
CA ASP A 96 18.79 -5.24 -7.15
C ASP A 96 19.18 -6.15 -5.98
N ILE A 97 20.15 -7.05 -6.20
CA ILE A 97 20.53 -8.08 -5.22
C ILE A 97 21.00 -7.51 -3.87
N ASP A 98 21.58 -6.32 -3.91
CA ASP A 98 22.13 -5.62 -2.73
C ASP A 98 21.16 -4.57 -2.18
N ASP A 99 19.93 -4.51 -2.69
CA ASP A 99 18.96 -3.53 -2.23
C ASP A 99 18.55 -3.77 -0.78
N PRO A 100 18.36 -2.69 0.00
CA PRO A 100 17.80 -2.83 1.33
C PRO A 100 16.36 -3.35 1.22
N VAL A 101 16.04 -4.37 2.01
CA VAL A 101 14.66 -4.83 2.22
C VAL A 101 14.28 -4.61 3.68
N GLY A 102 13.08 -4.10 3.90
CA GLY A 102 12.60 -3.83 5.26
C GLY A 102 11.12 -4.14 5.44
N PRO A 103 10.69 -4.51 6.65
CA PRO A 103 9.28 -4.68 6.95
C PRO A 103 8.59 -3.32 7.12
N PHE A 104 7.28 -3.28 6.91
CA PHE A 104 6.43 -2.17 7.34
C PHE A 104 5.11 -2.65 7.93
N TRP A 105 4.49 -1.79 8.73
CA TRP A 105 3.11 -1.93 9.21
C TRP A 105 2.36 -0.60 9.03
N LEU A 106 1.32 -0.59 8.20
CA LEU A 106 0.43 0.55 8.05
C LEU A 106 -0.85 0.31 8.84
N ARG A 107 -1.16 1.22 9.75
CA ARG A 107 -2.43 1.22 10.49
C ARG A 107 -3.13 2.56 10.30
N ARG A 108 -4.44 2.51 10.09
CA ARG A 108 -5.26 3.72 10.07
C ARG A 108 -5.18 4.38 11.45
N ARG A 109 -4.78 5.66 11.49
CA ARG A 109 -4.89 6.46 12.71
C ARG A 109 -6.36 6.68 13.05
N HIS A 110 -6.70 6.56 14.32
CA HIS A 110 -8.00 7.00 14.79
C HIS A 110 -7.90 8.48 15.15
N ASP A 111 -9.01 9.21 15.01
CA ASP A 111 -9.06 10.66 15.29
C ASP A 111 -8.81 11.01 16.78
N SER A 112 -8.56 10.01 17.64
CA SER A 112 -8.33 10.12 19.07
C SER A 112 -6.87 9.88 19.52
N ASP A 113 -5.93 9.77 18.58
CA ASP A 113 -4.50 9.47 18.84
C ASP A 113 -3.58 10.69 18.64
#